data_AF-A0A8T4YZ41-F1
#
_entry.id   AF-A0A8T4YZ41-F1
#
_cell.length_a   1.000
_cell.length_b   1.000
_cell.length_c   1.000
_cell.angle_alpha   90.00
_cell.angle_beta   90.00
_cell.angle_gamma   90.00
#
_symmetry.space_group_name_H-M   'P 1'
#
loop_
_entity.id
_entity.type
_entity.pdbx_description
1 polymer ?
#
loop_
_entity_poly.entity_id
_entity_poly.type
_entity_poly.pdbx_seq_one_letter_code
_entity_poly.pdbx_strand_id
1 'polypeptide(L)'
;MENTSVVVMPMSNGRVPLILLLITLMASAVSFLPVQEARASIELKYDDGVPEGSDAGVSGEYRAVKFSLPPGWSRALLSAVRYYFEADSSWFRVHVLGSDGSTALLSPPLIQESTVGWLDVDLRSYGIIVTGDFYVAIEFSGVPGPGIGYDTTSPLGPSFTGSPGNWEVFDLGRNIMIRAVIDPAPAPVGGIITPTNKLQVLAPYLALAGLVAAVSAVVVVGIGSKD
;
A
#
# COMPACT_ATOMS: atom_id res chain seq x y z
N MET A 1 10.93 73.03 11.40
CA MET A 1 11.45 71.64 11.44
C MET A 1 10.42 70.85 12.20
N GLU A 2 9.54 70.17 11.46
CA GLU A 2 8.34 69.53 11.98
C GLU A 2 8.69 68.11 12.42
N ASN A 3 8.42 67.79 13.68
CA ASN A 3 8.80 66.54 14.31
C ASN A 3 7.66 65.53 14.10
N THR A 4 7.86 64.55 13.22
CA THR A 4 6.89 63.50 12.93
C THR A 4 6.75 62.57 14.12
N SER A 5 5.69 62.75 14.91
CA SER A 5 5.33 61.84 16.00
C SER A 5 4.72 60.56 15.43
N VAL A 6 5.46 59.45 15.52
CA VAL A 6 4.97 58.11 15.21
C VAL A 6 3.97 57.69 16.30
N VAL A 7 2.70 57.55 15.92
CA VAL A 7 1.64 57.05 16.80
C VAL A 7 1.80 55.55 16.94
N VAL A 8 2.39 55.12 18.06
CA VAL A 8 2.41 53.71 18.47
C VAL A 8 1.01 53.37 18.99
N MET A 9 0.22 52.62 18.21
CA MET A 9 -1.08 52.14 18.66
C MET A 9 -0.91 51.16 19.83
N PRO A 10 -1.52 51.40 21.01
CA PRO A 10 -1.45 50.47 22.12
C PRO A 10 -2.24 49.20 21.77
N MET A 11 -1.55 48.06 21.73
CA MET A 11 -2.24 46.76 21.73
C MET A 11 -2.99 46.63 23.05
N SER A 12 -4.33 46.52 22.98
CA SER A 12 -5.14 46.29 24.17
C SER A 12 -4.82 44.91 24.77
N ASN A 13 -4.58 44.89 26.09
CA ASN A 13 -4.14 43.73 26.87
C ASN A 13 -5.04 42.48 26.79
N GLY A 14 -6.22 42.56 26.16
CA GLY A 14 -7.14 41.44 25.99
C GLY A 14 -6.81 40.49 24.82
N ARG A 15 -5.95 40.87 23.87
CA ARG A 15 -5.68 40.08 22.65
C ARG A 15 -4.66 38.96 22.83
N VAL A 16 -3.68 39.15 23.71
CA VAL A 16 -2.60 38.19 23.98
C VAL A 16 -3.08 36.87 24.62
N PRO A 17 -3.98 36.86 25.64
CA PRO A 17 -4.43 35.59 26.23
C PRO A 17 -5.29 34.75 25.28
N LEU A 18 -6.05 35.39 24.38
CA LEU A 18 -6.90 34.71 23.41
C LEU A 18 -6.07 33.98 22.33
N ILE A 19 -5.00 34.59 21.85
CA ILE A 19 -4.11 33.99 20.85
C ILE A 19 -3.36 32.79 21.45
N LEU A 20 -2.88 32.91 22.69
CA LEU A 20 -2.24 31.79 23.38
C LEU A 20 -3.20 30.61 23.58
N LEU A 21 -4.44 30.87 23.98
CA LEU A 21 -5.47 29.83 24.18
C LEU A 21 -5.80 29.08 22.87
N LEU A 22 -5.89 29.81 21.75
CA LEU A 22 -6.11 29.23 20.43
C LEU A 22 -4.94 28.36 19.97
N ILE A 23 -3.70 28.78 20.26
CA ILE A 23 -2.50 28.03 19.89
C ILE A 23 -2.38 26.74 20.72
N THR A 24 -2.62 26.77 22.03
CA THR A 24 -2.64 25.55 22.86
C THR A 24 -3.77 24.61 22.48
N LEU A 25 -4.94 25.14 22.13
CA LEU A 25 -6.08 24.34 21.68
C LEU A 25 -5.78 23.64 20.33
N MET A 26 -5.21 24.38 19.37
CA MET A 26 -4.78 23.84 18.07
C MET A 26 -3.69 22.76 18.25
N ALA A 27 -2.69 23.02 19.09
CA ALA A 27 -1.63 22.05 19.39
C ALA A 27 -2.18 20.76 20.02
N SER A 28 -3.19 20.86 20.89
CA SER A 28 -3.83 19.70 21.52
C SER A 28 -4.70 18.87 20.56
N ALA A 29 -5.30 19.51 19.55
CA ALA A 29 -6.12 18.83 18.55
C ALA A 29 -5.29 17.97 17.57
N VAL A 30 -4.05 18.38 17.29
CA VAL A 30 -3.14 17.64 16.40
C VAL A 30 -2.61 16.35 17.05
N SER A 31 -2.46 16.32 18.38
CA SER A 31 -1.97 15.17 19.13
C SER A 31 -2.91 13.94 19.18
N PHE A 32 -4.14 14.06 18.68
CA PHE A 32 -5.10 12.94 18.63
C PHE A 32 -5.23 12.28 17.26
N LEU A 33 -4.44 12.70 16.27
CA LEU A 33 -4.40 11.97 15.01
C LEU A 33 -3.65 10.64 15.24
N PRO A 34 -4.28 9.48 14.97
CA PRO A 34 -3.52 8.24 14.96
C PRO A 34 -2.43 8.37 13.89
N VAL A 35 -1.17 8.29 14.30
CA VAL A 35 -0.05 8.10 13.36
C VAL A 35 -0.28 6.74 12.73
N GLN A 36 -0.85 6.75 11.53
CA GLN A 36 -0.89 5.56 10.70
C GLN A 36 0.51 5.41 10.13
N GLU A 37 1.30 4.51 10.72
CA GLU A 37 2.60 4.09 10.20
C GLU A 37 2.37 3.59 8.76
N ALA A 38 2.59 4.46 7.77
CA ALA A 38 2.54 4.13 6.37
C ALA A 38 3.78 3.28 6.05
N ARG A 39 3.70 1.98 6.31
CA ARG A 39 4.71 1.04 5.84
C ARG A 39 4.56 0.91 4.32
N ALA A 40 5.63 1.20 3.59
CA ALA A 40 5.68 1.14 2.13
C ALA A 40 5.53 -0.30 1.61
N SER A 41 5.02 -0.44 0.39
CA SER A 41 5.00 -1.72 -0.35
C SER A 41 6.42 -2.26 -0.53
N ILE A 42 6.57 -3.58 -0.48
CA ILE A 42 7.85 -4.28 -0.64
C ILE A 42 7.76 -5.18 -1.87
N GLU A 43 8.73 -5.07 -2.78
CA GLU A 43 8.90 -6.00 -3.90
C GLU A 43 9.80 -7.17 -3.48
N LEU A 44 9.29 -8.39 -3.61
CA LEU A 44 10.02 -9.64 -3.44
C LEU A 44 10.45 -10.15 -4.82
N LYS A 45 11.75 -10.42 -4.98
CA LYS A 45 12.35 -10.83 -6.25
C LYS A 45 13.62 -11.66 -6.04
N TYR A 46 13.99 -12.43 -7.05
CA TYR A 46 15.19 -13.28 -7.08
C TYR A 46 16.01 -13.08 -8.36
N ASP A 47 15.79 -11.96 -9.05
CA ASP A 47 16.43 -11.55 -10.29
C ASP A 47 17.02 -10.14 -10.14
N ASP A 48 17.96 -9.77 -11.01
CA ASP A 48 18.58 -8.43 -11.00
C ASP A 48 17.83 -7.40 -11.86
N GLY A 49 16.85 -7.87 -12.64
CA GLY A 49 16.01 -7.08 -13.54
C GLY A 49 16.44 -7.10 -14.99
N VAL A 50 17.50 -7.84 -15.34
CA VAL A 50 17.94 -8.10 -16.71
C VAL A 50 17.73 -9.58 -17.03
N PRO A 51 17.00 -9.90 -18.11
CA PRO A 51 16.84 -11.29 -18.56
C PRO A 51 18.14 -11.79 -19.24
N GLU A 52 18.53 -13.04 -18.97
CA GLU A 52 19.54 -13.75 -19.78
C GLU A 52 18.91 -14.58 -20.92
N GLY A 53 17.60 -14.75 -20.89
CA GLY A 53 16.83 -15.35 -21.96
C GLY A 53 15.39 -15.60 -21.55
N SER A 54 14.70 -16.45 -22.32
CA SER A 54 13.29 -16.76 -22.12
C SER A 54 13.01 -18.25 -22.12
N ASP A 55 12.02 -18.65 -21.33
CA ASP A 55 11.41 -19.98 -21.36
C ASP A 55 9.95 -19.85 -21.79
N ALA A 56 9.45 -20.82 -22.55
CA ALA A 56 8.05 -20.88 -22.94
C ALA A 56 7.53 -22.31 -22.76
N GLY A 57 6.34 -22.45 -22.20
CA GLY A 57 5.64 -23.72 -22.12
C GLY A 57 4.56 -23.88 -23.18
N VAL A 58 3.92 -25.04 -23.18
CA VAL A 58 2.66 -25.27 -23.91
C VAL A 58 1.47 -25.15 -22.97
N SER A 59 0.27 -25.06 -23.53
CA SER A 59 -0.98 -24.98 -22.76
C SER A 59 -1.06 -26.03 -21.65
N GLY A 60 -1.29 -25.58 -20.41
CA GLY A 60 -1.41 -26.41 -19.21
C GLY A 60 -0.09 -26.66 -18.47
N GLU A 61 1.05 -26.22 -18.99
CA GLU A 61 2.30 -26.20 -18.24
C GLU A 61 2.37 -25.01 -17.28
N TYR A 62 3.14 -25.17 -16.20
CA TYR A 62 3.34 -24.13 -15.20
C TYR A 62 4.81 -23.77 -15.04
N ARG A 63 5.05 -22.50 -14.71
CA ARG A 63 6.27 -22.05 -14.01
C ARG A 63 5.85 -21.34 -12.74
N ALA A 64 6.60 -21.51 -11.67
CA ALA A 64 6.29 -20.90 -10.39
C ALA A 64 7.52 -20.35 -9.71
N VAL A 65 7.33 -19.34 -8.87
CA VAL A 65 8.34 -18.84 -7.93
C VAL A 65 7.77 -18.93 -6.52
N LYS A 66 8.54 -19.52 -5.61
CA LYS A 66 8.23 -19.55 -4.18
C LYS A 66 8.81 -18.31 -3.51
N PHE A 67 7.95 -17.58 -2.81
CA PHE A 67 8.33 -16.40 -2.04
C PHE A 67 8.22 -16.69 -0.55
N SER A 68 9.02 -15.96 0.23
CA SER A 68 8.92 -15.91 1.68
C SER A 68 8.71 -14.46 2.13
N LEU A 69 7.88 -14.27 3.14
CA LEU A 69 7.71 -12.94 3.74
C LEU A 69 9.01 -12.44 4.40
N PRO A 70 9.23 -11.10 4.45
CA PRO A 70 10.37 -10.53 5.15
C PRO A 70 10.42 -10.94 6.62
N PRO A 71 11.62 -11.04 7.23
CA PRO A 71 11.76 -11.36 8.65
C PRO A 71 10.89 -10.47 9.54
N GLY A 72 10.17 -11.09 10.48
CA GLY A 72 9.27 -10.39 11.40
C GLY A 72 7.84 -10.16 10.88
N TRP A 73 7.54 -10.53 9.63
CA TRP A 73 6.18 -10.48 9.09
C TRP A 73 5.50 -11.84 9.24
N SER A 74 4.36 -11.88 9.93
CA SER A 74 3.53 -13.09 10.04
C SER A 74 2.46 -13.19 8.94
N ARG A 75 2.15 -12.07 8.30
CA ARG A 75 1.20 -11.96 7.20
C ARG A 75 1.45 -10.70 6.37
N ALA A 76 1.06 -10.73 5.11
CA ALA A 76 1.08 -9.57 4.23
C ALA A 76 -0.13 -9.60 3.28
N LEU A 77 -0.55 -8.44 2.80
CA LEU A 77 -1.48 -8.34 1.66
C LEU A 77 -0.65 -8.48 0.38
N LEU A 78 -0.96 -9.44 -0.49
CA LEU A 78 -0.37 -9.51 -1.82
C LEU A 78 -1.11 -8.51 -2.72
N SER A 79 -0.43 -7.42 -3.09
CA SER A 79 -1.03 -6.31 -3.82
C SER A 79 -0.82 -6.41 -5.33
N ALA A 80 0.29 -6.98 -5.79
CA ALA A 80 0.52 -7.24 -7.20
C ALA A 80 1.49 -8.41 -7.42
N VAL A 81 1.50 -8.92 -8.64
CA VAL A 81 2.55 -9.79 -9.16
C VAL A 81 3.06 -9.23 -10.48
N ARG A 82 4.35 -9.44 -10.76
CA ARG A 82 5.01 -8.92 -11.96
C ARG A 82 5.60 -10.08 -12.75
N TYR A 83 5.42 -10.06 -14.06
CA TYR A 83 5.99 -11.03 -14.99
C TYR A 83 6.84 -10.28 -16.01
N TYR A 84 8.04 -10.76 -16.30
CA TYR A 84 8.83 -10.24 -17.42
C TYR A 84 8.66 -11.14 -18.65
N PHE A 85 8.30 -10.56 -19.79
CA PHE A 85 8.14 -11.29 -21.05
C PHE A 85 9.16 -10.82 -22.10
N GLU A 86 9.74 -11.77 -22.82
CA GLU A 86 10.78 -11.59 -23.85
C GLU A 86 10.27 -11.85 -25.28
N ALA A 87 9.16 -12.60 -25.43
CA ALA A 87 8.68 -13.10 -26.72
C ALA A 87 7.15 -13.00 -26.84
N ASP A 88 6.63 -13.55 -27.96
CA ASP A 88 5.26 -13.43 -28.47
C ASP A 88 4.14 -13.28 -27.45
N SER A 89 3.19 -12.40 -27.80
CA SER A 89 1.91 -12.24 -27.11
C SER A 89 1.10 -13.52 -27.13
N SER A 90 0.69 -13.96 -25.95
CA SER A 90 -0.09 -15.16 -25.75
C SER A 90 -0.86 -15.06 -24.42
N TRP A 91 -1.71 -16.06 -24.17
CA TRP A 91 -2.59 -16.09 -23.00
C TRP A 91 -1.97 -16.91 -21.88
N PHE A 92 -2.19 -16.47 -20.64
CA PHE A 92 -1.76 -17.19 -19.45
C PHE A 92 -2.70 -16.94 -18.28
N ARG A 93 -2.69 -17.83 -17.28
CA ARG A 93 -3.41 -17.64 -16.02
C ARG A 93 -2.45 -17.35 -14.89
N VAL A 94 -2.88 -16.46 -13.99
CA VAL A 94 -2.15 -16.11 -12.77
C VAL A 94 -2.65 -16.98 -11.63
N HIS A 95 -1.74 -17.71 -11.01
CA HIS A 95 -2.05 -18.53 -9.83
C HIS A 95 -1.29 -17.98 -8.63
N VAL A 96 -1.98 -17.88 -7.50
CA VAL A 96 -1.36 -17.65 -6.20
C VAL A 96 -1.77 -18.80 -5.29
N LEU A 97 -0.78 -19.47 -4.75
CA LEU A 97 -0.95 -20.69 -3.95
C LEU A 97 -0.39 -20.48 -2.55
N GLY A 98 -0.97 -21.17 -1.58
CA GLY A 98 -0.50 -21.18 -0.20
C GLY A 98 0.88 -21.82 -0.04
N SER A 99 1.36 -21.89 1.20
CA SER A 99 2.68 -22.42 1.55
C SER A 99 2.89 -23.88 1.15
N ASP A 100 1.80 -24.64 0.98
CA ASP A 100 1.82 -26.03 0.51
C ASP A 100 2.08 -26.16 -1.01
N GLY A 101 2.06 -25.04 -1.74
CA GLY A 101 2.21 -25.01 -3.19
C GLY A 101 1.04 -25.65 -3.95
N SER A 102 -0.11 -25.86 -3.31
CA SER A 102 -1.27 -26.54 -3.93
C SER A 102 -2.58 -25.79 -3.69
N THR A 103 -2.77 -25.27 -2.48
CA THR A 103 -4.01 -24.57 -2.10
C THR A 103 -4.12 -23.23 -2.83
N ALA A 104 -5.04 -23.11 -3.77
CA ALA A 104 -5.30 -21.85 -4.47
C ALA A 104 -5.87 -20.77 -3.53
N LEU A 105 -5.23 -19.60 -3.51
CA LEU A 105 -5.64 -18.43 -2.73
C LEU A 105 -6.47 -17.44 -3.56
N LEU A 106 -6.54 -17.64 -4.87
CA LEU A 106 -7.37 -16.85 -5.78
C LEU A 106 -7.93 -17.74 -6.90
N SER A 107 -9.06 -17.33 -7.48
CA SER A 107 -9.55 -17.92 -8.72
C SER A 107 -8.76 -17.36 -9.90
N PRO A 108 -8.01 -18.18 -10.66
CA PRO A 108 -6.99 -17.69 -11.60
C PRO A 108 -7.55 -16.83 -12.73
N PRO A 109 -7.25 -15.51 -12.78
CA PRO A 109 -7.63 -14.68 -13.91
C PRO A 109 -6.85 -15.09 -15.15
N LEU A 110 -7.52 -15.09 -16.30
CA LEU A 110 -6.91 -15.27 -17.60
C LEU A 110 -6.49 -13.89 -18.14
N ILE A 111 -5.22 -13.76 -18.50
CA ILE A 111 -4.60 -12.50 -18.94
C ILE A 111 -4.02 -12.70 -20.34
N GLN A 112 -4.16 -11.68 -21.17
CA GLN A 112 -3.45 -11.59 -22.45
C GLN A 112 -2.20 -10.73 -22.26
N GLU A 113 -1.05 -11.31 -22.56
CA GLU A 113 0.21 -10.57 -22.76
C GLU A 113 0.05 -9.70 -24.04
N SER A 114 0.61 -8.48 -24.08
CA SER A 114 0.51 -7.63 -25.29
C SER A 114 1.81 -6.91 -25.69
N THR A 115 2.84 -6.90 -24.85
CA THR A 115 4.11 -6.21 -25.02
C THR A 115 5.26 -6.86 -24.23
N VAL A 116 6.40 -7.04 -24.88
CA VAL A 116 7.68 -7.37 -24.22
C VAL A 116 7.99 -6.40 -23.07
N GLY A 117 8.47 -6.93 -21.95
CA GLY A 117 8.83 -6.20 -20.75
C GLY A 117 8.08 -6.67 -19.50
N TRP A 118 8.11 -5.82 -18.47
CA TRP A 118 7.41 -6.07 -17.21
C TRP A 118 5.91 -5.82 -17.36
N LEU A 119 5.11 -6.83 -17.06
CA LEU A 119 3.66 -6.75 -16.90
C LEU A 119 3.29 -6.82 -15.41
N ASP A 120 2.62 -5.79 -14.92
CA ASP A 120 2.08 -5.72 -13.57
C ASP A 120 0.62 -6.21 -13.56
N VAL A 121 0.34 -7.22 -12.74
CA VAL A 121 -1.02 -7.71 -12.48
C VAL A 121 -1.45 -7.23 -11.11
N ASP A 122 -2.41 -6.32 -11.07
CA ASP A 122 -2.99 -5.82 -9.83
C ASP A 122 -3.84 -6.90 -9.15
N LEU A 123 -3.47 -7.24 -7.92
CA LEU A 123 -4.16 -8.22 -7.08
C LEU A 123 -4.76 -7.58 -5.83
N ARG A 124 -4.61 -6.25 -5.65
CA ARG A 124 -4.96 -5.58 -4.40
C ARG A 124 -6.44 -5.71 -4.04
N SER A 125 -7.31 -5.63 -5.04
CA SER A 125 -8.76 -5.76 -4.88
C SER A 125 -9.21 -7.16 -4.44
N TYR A 126 -8.37 -8.18 -4.62
CA TYR A 126 -8.68 -9.55 -4.21
C TYR A 126 -8.46 -9.76 -2.70
N GLY A 127 -7.78 -8.85 -2.00
CA GLY A 127 -7.62 -8.92 -0.56
C GLY A 127 -6.84 -10.15 -0.08
N ILE A 128 -5.93 -10.68 -0.90
CA ILE A 128 -5.22 -11.93 -0.65
C ILE A 128 -4.22 -11.72 0.48
N ILE A 129 -4.45 -12.38 1.62
CA ILE A 129 -3.52 -12.38 2.74
C ILE A 129 -2.66 -13.65 2.68
N VAL A 130 -1.36 -13.48 2.48
CA VAL A 130 -0.37 -14.57 2.53
C VAL A 130 0.22 -14.67 3.93
N THR A 131 0.48 -15.90 4.39
CA THR A 131 1.02 -16.18 5.73
C THR A 131 2.26 -17.05 5.62
N GLY A 132 3.44 -16.44 5.63
CA GLY A 132 4.72 -17.13 5.47
C GLY A 132 5.08 -17.34 3.99
N ASP A 133 5.39 -18.58 3.62
CA ASP A 133 5.72 -18.92 2.24
C ASP A 133 4.46 -18.95 1.35
N PHE A 134 4.61 -18.60 0.09
CA PHE A 134 3.55 -18.71 -0.92
C PHE A 134 4.16 -18.88 -2.30
N TYR A 135 3.37 -19.34 -3.26
CA TYR A 135 3.82 -19.48 -4.65
C TYR A 135 3.03 -18.55 -5.54
N VAL A 136 3.73 -17.93 -6.50
CA VAL A 136 3.11 -17.28 -7.65
C VAL A 136 3.48 -18.09 -8.87
N ALA A 137 2.47 -18.52 -9.63
CA ALA A 137 2.68 -19.31 -10.83
C ALA A 137 2.01 -18.69 -12.05
N ILE A 138 2.62 -18.93 -13.20
CA ILE A 138 2.06 -18.73 -14.52
C ILE A 138 1.64 -20.10 -15.05
N GLU A 139 0.40 -20.21 -15.52
CA GLU A 139 -0.07 -21.34 -16.32
C GLU A 139 -0.19 -20.88 -17.77
N PHE A 140 0.56 -21.50 -18.67
CA PHE A 140 0.48 -21.18 -20.09
C PHE A 140 -0.86 -21.64 -20.66
N SER A 141 -1.51 -20.80 -21.48
CA SER A 141 -2.80 -21.13 -22.11
C SER A 141 -2.76 -21.07 -23.65
N GLY A 142 -1.65 -20.62 -24.24
CA GLY A 142 -1.42 -20.63 -25.68
C GLY A 142 -0.41 -21.68 -26.15
N VAL A 143 -0.26 -21.79 -27.47
CA VAL A 143 0.76 -22.64 -28.12
C VAL A 143 1.47 -21.83 -29.22
N PRO A 144 2.72 -21.37 -28.99
CA PRO A 144 3.42 -21.42 -27.70
C PRO A 144 2.76 -20.51 -26.64
N GLY A 145 3.03 -20.78 -25.36
CA GLY A 145 2.77 -19.82 -24.29
C GLY A 145 3.68 -18.58 -24.42
N PRO A 146 3.40 -17.48 -23.69
CA PRO A 146 4.29 -16.32 -23.71
C PRO A 146 5.70 -16.69 -23.21
N GLY A 147 6.74 -16.15 -23.85
CA GLY A 147 8.13 -16.37 -23.43
C GLY A 147 8.44 -15.60 -22.16
N ILE A 148 8.44 -16.27 -21.02
CA ILE A 148 8.76 -15.68 -19.72
C ILE A 148 10.28 -15.58 -19.53
N GLY A 149 10.76 -14.42 -19.09
CA GLY A 149 12.18 -14.21 -18.84
C GLY A 149 12.72 -15.11 -17.74
N TYR A 150 13.99 -15.48 -17.87
CA TYR A 150 14.77 -16.06 -16.77
C TYR A 150 16.07 -15.28 -16.55
N ASP A 151 16.51 -15.32 -15.30
CA ASP A 151 17.74 -14.73 -14.78
C ASP A 151 18.66 -15.87 -14.27
N THR A 152 19.98 -15.70 -14.37
CA THR A 152 21.01 -16.68 -14.01
C THR A 152 21.92 -16.19 -12.88
N THR A 153 21.61 -15.02 -12.32
CA THR A 153 22.37 -14.38 -11.25
C THR A 153 21.98 -14.96 -9.89
N SER A 154 22.98 -15.13 -9.02
CA SER A 154 22.81 -15.67 -7.66
C SER A 154 22.10 -14.66 -6.74
N PRO A 155 21.24 -15.11 -5.79
CA PRO A 155 20.98 -16.51 -5.40
C PRO A 155 20.03 -17.25 -6.34
N LEU A 156 20.41 -18.47 -6.70
CA LEU A 156 19.62 -19.39 -7.52
C LEU A 156 18.66 -20.19 -6.63
N GLY A 157 17.42 -20.38 -7.09
CA GLY A 157 16.41 -21.18 -6.40
C GLY A 157 15.48 -20.31 -5.57
N PRO A 158 14.35 -19.92 -6.17
CA PRO A 158 13.11 -20.59 -5.81
C PRO A 158 12.15 -20.73 -6.99
N SER A 159 12.66 -21.08 -8.16
CA SER A 159 11.86 -21.30 -9.37
C SER A 159 11.53 -22.77 -9.57
N PHE A 160 10.32 -23.05 -10.05
CA PHE A 160 9.77 -24.39 -10.17
C PHE A 160 9.03 -24.58 -11.50
N THR A 161 8.98 -25.82 -11.94
CA THR A 161 8.14 -26.32 -13.03
C THR A 161 7.27 -27.48 -12.52
N GLY A 162 6.20 -27.81 -13.22
CA GLY A 162 5.27 -28.88 -12.84
C GLY A 162 3.84 -28.38 -12.74
N SER A 163 3.17 -28.67 -11.63
CA SER A 163 1.78 -28.29 -11.38
C SER A 163 1.51 -28.05 -9.89
N PRO A 164 0.40 -27.37 -9.52
CA PRO A 164 0.05 -27.19 -8.11
C PRO A 164 0.06 -28.50 -7.31
N GLY A 165 0.87 -28.54 -6.26
CA GLY A 165 1.10 -29.70 -5.40
C GLY A 165 2.15 -30.70 -5.90
N ASN A 166 2.71 -30.52 -7.10
CA ASN A 166 3.78 -31.35 -7.64
C ASN A 166 4.81 -30.47 -8.37
N TRP A 167 5.77 -29.96 -7.61
CA TRP A 167 6.79 -29.01 -8.09
C TRP A 167 8.16 -29.65 -8.17
N GLU A 168 8.83 -29.42 -9.29
CA GLU A 168 10.24 -29.74 -9.51
C GLU A 168 11.02 -28.44 -9.66
N VAL A 169 12.29 -28.42 -9.25
CA VAL A 169 13.12 -27.22 -9.41
C VAL A 169 13.26 -26.92 -10.90
N PHE A 170 12.90 -25.69 -11.28
CA PHE A 170 13.14 -25.22 -12.64
C PHE A 170 14.63 -24.99 -12.78
N ASP A 171 15.29 -25.81 -13.60
CA ASP A 171 16.71 -25.78 -14.00
C ASP A 171 17.68 -25.13 -12.97
N LEU A 172 18.59 -25.92 -12.40
CA LEU A 172 19.42 -25.59 -11.23
C LEU A 172 20.29 -24.31 -11.33
N GLY A 173 20.27 -23.61 -12.47
CA GLY A 173 20.96 -22.35 -12.74
C GLY A 173 20.07 -21.15 -13.10
N ARG A 174 18.74 -21.22 -12.96
CA ARG A 174 17.83 -20.18 -13.49
C ARG A 174 16.72 -19.78 -12.52
N ASN A 175 16.46 -18.48 -12.44
CA ASN A 175 15.31 -17.89 -11.77
C ASN A 175 14.32 -17.37 -12.81
N ILE A 176 13.10 -17.90 -12.80
CA ILE A 176 12.01 -17.34 -13.59
C ILE A 176 11.70 -15.93 -13.07
N MET A 177 11.59 -14.96 -13.97
CA MET A 177 11.40 -13.54 -13.65
C MET A 177 9.94 -13.25 -13.29
N ILE A 178 9.51 -13.79 -12.16
CA ILE A 178 8.26 -13.45 -11.49
C ILE A 178 8.63 -12.72 -10.21
N ARG A 179 7.92 -11.63 -9.92
CA ARG A 179 8.04 -10.86 -8.67
C ARG A 179 6.71 -10.76 -7.97
N ALA A 180 6.75 -10.58 -6.66
CA ALA A 180 5.56 -10.33 -5.84
C ALA A 180 5.69 -8.97 -5.15
N VAL A 181 4.62 -8.18 -5.13
CA VAL A 181 4.55 -6.92 -4.37
C VAL A 181 3.61 -7.13 -3.20
N ILE A 182 4.12 -6.91 -2.00
CA ILE A 182 3.38 -7.07 -0.76
C ILE A 182 3.21 -5.75 -0.03
N ASP A 183 2.03 -5.58 0.54
CA ASP A 183 1.70 -4.51 1.45
C ASP A 183 1.61 -5.07 2.88
N PRO A 184 1.86 -4.23 3.91
CA PRO A 184 1.50 -4.57 5.28
C PRO A 184 0.05 -5.01 5.35
N ALA A 185 -0.19 -6.20 5.87
CA ALA A 185 -1.56 -6.65 6.07
C ALA A 185 -2.27 -5.69 7.04
N PRO A 186 -3.55 -5.38 6.81
CA PRO A 186 -4.35 -4.68 7.81
C PRO A 186 -4.27 -5.43 9.14
N ALA A 187 -3.75 -4.76 10.18
CA ALA A 187 -3.77 -5.33 11.51
C ALA A 187 -5.24 -5.50 11.93
N PRO A 188 -5.65 -6.65 12.51
CA PRO A 188 -6.88 -6.69 13.28
C PRO A 188 -6.73 -5.60 14.33
N VAL A 189 -7.47 -4.52 14.18
CA VAL A 189 -7.55 -3.51 15.23
C VAL A 189 -8.24 -4.21 16.39
N GLY A 190 -7.45 -4.79 17.31
CA GLY A 190 -7.93 -5.27 18.60
C GLY A 190 -8.53 -4.14 19.46
N GLY A 191 -8.61 -2.93 18.92
CA GLY A 191 -9.45 -1.87 19.42
C GLY A 191 -10.91 -2.23 19.26
N ILE A 192 -11.63 -2.19 20.37
CA ILE A 192 -13.08 -2.03 20.38
C ILE A 192 -13.40 -0.92 19.37
N ILE A 193 -14.17 -1.24 18.33
CA ILE A 193 -14.91 -0.25 17.56
C ILE A 193 -15.87 0.41 18.54
N THR A 194 -15.38 1.40 19.28
CA THR A 194 -16.27 2.37 19.89
C THR A 194 -16.81 3.16 18.71
N PRO A 195 -18.10 3.03 18.36
CA PRO A 195 -18.67 3.83 17.30
C PRO A 195 -18.36 5.28 17.66
N THR A 196 -17.52 5.94 16.85
CA THR A 196 -17.13 7.30 17.14
C THR A 196 -18.40 8.12 16.99
N ASN A 197 -18.92 8.61 18.11
CA ASN A 197 -20.10 9.43 18.08
C ASN A 197 -19.72 10.67 17.25
N LYS A 198 -20.32 10.83 16.06
CA LYS A 198 -20.03 11.97 15.18
C LYS A 198 -20.25 13.30 15.90
N LEU A 199 -21.11 13.32 16.92
CA LEU A 199 -21.30 14.47 17.79
C LEU A 199 -20.11 14.72 18.71
N GLN A 200 -19.38 13.71 19.21
CA GLN A 200 -18.13 13.91 19.95
C GLN A 200 -17.02 14.44 19.05
N VAL A 201 -16.96 13.99 17.79
CA VAL A 201 -16.00 14.49 16.80
C VAL A 201 -16.31 15.94 16.42
N LEU A 202 -17.59 16.29 16.30
CA LEU A 202 -18.05 17.65 15.95
C LEU A 202 -18.17 18.58 17.17
N ALA A 203 -18.29 18.06 18.39
CA ALA A 203 -18.42 18.83 19.62
C ALA A 203 -17.36 19.92 19.78
N PRO A 204 -16.05 19.67 19.58
CA PRO A 204 -15.05 20.72 19.68
C PRO A 204 -15.25 21.81 18.62
N TYR A 205 -15.68 21.47 17.40
CA TYR A 205 -15.96 22.44 16.35
C TYR A 205 -17.23 23.25 16.61
N LEU A 206 -18.29 22.61 17.12
CA LEU A 206 -19.54 23.27 17.51
C LEU A 206 -19.34 24.18 18.73
N ALA A 207 -18.53 23.74 19.70
CA ALA A 207 -18.13 24.56 20.84
C ALA A 207 -17.32 25.78 20.38
N LEU A 208 -16.42 25.61 19.42
CA LEU A 208 -15.64 26.71 18.84
C LEU A 208 -16.54 27.70 18.08
N ALA A 209 -17.46 27.22 17.24
CA ALA A 209 -18.42 28.06 16.54
C ALA A 209 -19.32 28.84 17.51
N GLY A 210 -19.81 28.17 18.56
CA GLY A 210 -20.59 28.80 19.63
C GLY A 210 -19.80 29.85 20.41
N LEU A 211 -18.53 29.59 20.71
CA LEU A 211 -17.65 30.53 21.40
C LEU A 211 -17.36 31.78 20.53
N VAL A 212 -17.11 31.59 19.23
CA VAL A 212 -16.91 32.70 18.28
C VAL A 212 -18.16 33.59 18.22
N ALA A 213 -19.35 32.98 18.19
CA ALA A 213 -20.61 33.73 18.23
C ALA A 213 -20.78 34.52 19.53
N ALA A 214 -20.49 33.91 20.69
CA ALA A 214 -20.61 34.55 22.00
C ALA A 214 -19.61 35.73 22.16
N VAL A 215 -18.35 35.54 21.77
CA VAL A 215 -17.34 36.61 21.83
C VAL A 215 -17.70 37.75 20.89
N SER A 216 -18.20 37.45 19.69
CA SER A 216 -18.67 38.47 18.74
C SER A 216 -19.83 39.29 19.33
N ALA A 217 -20.79 38.65 19.99
CA ALA A 217 -21.90 39.33 20.64
C ALA A 217 -21.43 40.26 21.79
N VAL A 218 -20.52 39.79 22.65
CA VAL A 218 -19.96 40.61 23.73
C VAL A 218 -19.20 41.83 23.19
N VAL A 219 -18.45 41.66 22.10
CA VAL A 219 -17.74 42.76 21.42
C VAL A 219 -18.73 43.78 20.87
N VAL A 220 -19.80 43.35 20.20
CA VAL A 220 -20.83 44.25 19.66
C VAL A 220 -21.53 45.04 20.76
N VAL A 221 -21.94 44.39 21.85
CA VAL A 221 -22.61 45.06 22.99
C VAL A 221 -21.65 46.00 23.74
N GLY A 222 -20.40 45.60 23.93
CA GLY A 222 -19.38 46.42 24.60
C GLY A 222 -18.98 47.65 23.78
N ILE A 223 -19.11 47.60 22.45
CA ILE A 223 -18.88 48.76 21.56
C ILE A 223 -20.11 49.68 21.52
N GLY A 224 -21.34 49.13 21.54
CA GLY A 224 -22.58 49.91 21.51
C GLY A 224 -22.97 50.60 22.83
N SER A 225 -22.34 50.26 23.94
CA SER A 225 -22.57 50.87 25.26
C SER A 225 -21.76 52.17 25.49
N LYS A 226 -21.08 52.68 24.46
CA LYS A 226 -20.15 53.83 24.55
C LYS A 226 -20.67 55.13 23.91
N ASP A 227 -21.94 55.17 23.54
CA ASP A 227 -22.69 56.38 23.20
C ASP A 227 -23.68 56.73 24.33
#